data_AF-Q15BA9-F1
#
_entry.id   AF-Q15BA9-F1
#
_cell.length_a   1.000
_cell.length_b   1.000
_cell.length_c   1.000
_cell.angle_alpha   90.00
_cell.angle_beta   90.00
_cell.angle_gamma   90.00
#
_symmetry.space_group_name_H-M   'P 1'
#
loop_
_entity.id
_entity.type
_entity.pdbx_description
1 polymer ?
#
loop_
_entity_poly.entity_id
_entity_poly.type
_entity_poly.pdbx_seq_one_letter_code
_entity_poly.pdbx_strand_id
1 'polypeptide(L)'
;IDEKWFYRTRKCQKYYLALEEERPQRTVKSKNFIEKVMFLAAIARPRFDVDGNETFSGKIGIFPFTCTEPAKRTSANRPRGTMVTKAMTSVTKETSRAYLVNKVLPAIKEKWPLEDRESPIFIQQDNA
;
A
#
# COMPACT_ATOMS: atom_id res chain seq x y z
N ILE A 1 2.78 8.52 9.84
CA ILE A 1 2.36 7.92 8.55
C ILE A 1 3.45 8.22 7.54
N ASP A 2 3.62 7.36 6.54
CA ASP A 2 4.73 7.45 5.59
C ASP A 2 4.34 6.84 4.23
N GLU A 3 4.93 7.36 3.16
CA GLU A 3 4.75 6.86 1.79
C GLU A 3 5.92 5.98 1.35
N LYS A 4 5.60 4.82 0.77
CA LYS A 4 6.63 3.90 0.26
C LYS A 4 6.28 3.32 -1.10
N TRP A 5 7.26 3.35 -2.01
CA TRP A 5 7.19 2.63 -3.29
C TRP A 5 7.48 1.14 -3.12
N PHE A 6 6.58 0.31 -3.61
CA PHE A 6 6.75 -1.14 -3.74
C PHE A 6 6.83 -1.51 -5.22
N TYR A 7 7.79 -2.36 -5.56
CA TYR A 7 8.00 -2.86 -6.91
C TYR A 7 7.49 -4.30 -6.98
N ARG A 8 6.76 -4.64 -8.04
CA ARG A 8 6.24 -6.00 -8.27
C ARG A 8 7.35 -7.07 -8.30
N THR A 9 8.54 -6.69 -8.77
CA THR A 9 9.74 -7.56 -8.82
C THR A 9 10.98 -6.68 -8.63
N ARG A 10 12.07 -7.23 -8.06
CA ARG A 10 13.33 -6.48 -8.00
C ARG A 10 14.02 -6.46 -9.36
N LYS A 11 14.93 -5.50 -9.57
CA LYS A 11 15.72 -5.40 -10.81
C LYS A 11 16.57 -6.66 -11.04
N CYS A 12 17.28 -7.11 -10.01
CA CYS A 12 18.00 -8.37 -9.98
C CYS A 12 17.52 -9.17 -8.77
N GLN A 13 17.18 -10.44 -8.96
CA GLN A 13 16.86 -11.38 -7.88
C GLN A 13 17.73 -12.61 -8.07
N LYS A 14 18.37 -13.04 -6.99
CA LYS A 14 19.02 -14.35 -6.92
C LYS A 14 18.03 -15.31 -6.26
N TYR A 15 17.86 -16.47 -6.87
CA TYR A 15 17.03 -17.55 -6.36
C TYR A 15 17.95 -18.73 -6.07
N TYR A 16 17.78 -19.33 -4.90
CA TYR A 16 18.30 -20.66 -4.63
C TYR A 16 17.16 -21.62 -4.97
N LEU A 17 17.43 -22.58 -5.84
CA LEU A 17 16.45 -23.54 -6.32
C LEU A 17 16.89 -24.92 -5.88
N ALA A 18 15.94 -25.76 -5.50
CA ALA A 18 16.20 -27.18 -5.36
C ALA A 18 16.51 -27.81 -6.75
N LEU A 19 17.15 -28.98 -6.75
CA LEU A 19 17.58 -29.67 -7.99
C LEU A 19 16.44 -29.88 -9.01
N GLU A 20 15.22 -30.05 -8.52
CA GLU A 20 14.02 -30.32 -9.34
C GLU A 20 13.06 -29.12 -9.45
N GLU A 21 13.44 -27.96 -8.90
CA GLU A 21 12.57 -26.78 -8.89
C GLU A 21 12.70 -26.00 -10.21
N GLU A 22 11.56 -25.73 -10.84
CA GLU A 22 11.52 -24.97 -12.08
C GLU A 22 12.01 -23.52 -11.87
N ARG A 23 12.78 -23.01 -12.83
CA ARG A 23 13.29 -21.64 -12.75
C ARG A 23 12.13 -20.64 -12.78
N PRO A 24 12.08 -19.69 -11.82
CA PRO A 24 11.01 -18.71 -11.77
C PRO A 24 11.03 -17.84 -13.03
N GLN A 25 9.91 -17.82 -13.75
CA GLN A 25 9.77 -16.99 -14.94
C GLN A 25 9.45 -15.55 -14.57
N ARG A 26 10.21 -14.62 -15.15
CA ARG A 26 9.95 -13.19 -15.04
C ARG A 26 9.33 -12.65 -16.32
N THR A 27 8.08 -12.22 -16.23
CA THR A 27 7.31 -11.69 -17.37
C THR A 27 7.69 -10.27 -17.79
N VAL A 28 8.47 -9.55 -16.96
CA VAL A 28 8.89 -8.16 -17.21
C VAL A 28 10.25 -8.13 -17.91
N LYS A 29 10.28 -7.67 -19.16
CA LYS A 29 11.46 -7.65 -20.04
C LYS A 29 12.52 -6.60 -19.68
N SER A 30 12.15 -5.49 -19.02
CA SER A 30 13.10 -4.41 -18.67
C SER A 30 12.77 -3.75 -17.33
N LYS A 31 13.78 -3.13 -16.70
CA LYS A 31 13.62 -2.42 -15.42
C LYS A 31 12.56 -1.30 -15.47
N ASN A 32 12.40 -0.68 -16.64
CA ASN A 32 11.51 0.46 -16.82
C ASN A 32 10.03 0.04 -16.88
N PHE A 33 9.76 -1.24 -17.17
CA PHE A 33 8.41 -1.80 -17.21
C PHE A 33 8.06 -2.58 -15.93
N ILE A 34 8.88 -2.46 -14.87
CA ILE A 34 8.51 -3.02 -13.56
C ILE A 34 7.40 -2.14 -13.00
N GLU A 35 6.22 -2.73 -12.86
CA GLU A 35 5.10 -2.10 -12.17
C GLU A 35 5.51 -1.77 -10.73
N LYS A 36 5.29 -0.52 -10.34
CA LYS A 36 5.49 -0.02 -9.00
C LYS A 36 4.23 0.68 -8.52
N VAL A 37 3.95 0.55 -7.23
CA VAL A 37 2.79 1.16 -6.58
C VAL A 37 3.29 1.86 -5.33
N MET A 38 2.89 3.12 -5.13
CA MET A 38 3.14 3.81 -3.87
C MET A 38 2.02 3.48 -2.90
N PHE A 39 2.37 3.27 -1.64
CA PHE A 39 1.41 3.03 -0.58
C PHE A 39 1.62 4.05 0.53
N LEU A 40 0.52 4.57 1.06
CA LEU A 40 0.50 5.31 2.31
C LEU A 40 0.28 4.33 3.46
N ALA A 41 1.24 4.22 4.36
CA ALA A 41 1.14 3.36 5.54
C ALA A 41 0.84 4.20 6.79
N ALA A 42 -0.18 3.78 7.52
CA ALA A 42 -0.52 4.31 8.83
C ALA A 42 -0.32 3.24 9.89
N ILE A 43 0.59 3.53 10.82
CA ILE A 43 0.94 2.67 11.95
C ILE A 43 1.01 3.55 13.19
N ALA A 44 0.52 3.03 14.30
CA ALA A 44 0.62 3.57 15.65
C ALA A 44 1.47 2.62 16.51
N ARG A 45 1.81 3.06 17.72
CA ARG A 45 2.56 2.24 18.67
C ARG A 45 1.72 1.03 19.11
N PRO A 46 2.19 -0.22 18.96
CA PRO A 46 1.52 -1.38 19.52
C PRO A 46 1.42 -1.29 21.05
N ARG A 47 0.38 -1.88 21.62
CA ARG A 47 0.12 -1.91 23.06
C ARG A 47 -0.16 -3.32 23.52
N PHE A 48 0.25 -3.59 24.75
CA PHE A 48 0.16 -4.90 25.38
C PHE A 48 -0.41 -4.74 26.78
N ASP A 49 -1.11 -5.76 27.27
CA ASP A 49 -1.55 -5.84 28.66
C ASP A 49 -0.40 -6.24 29.61
N VAL A 50 -0.72 -6.39 30.89
CA VAL A 50 0.25 -6.78 31.94
C VAL A 50 0.81 -8.19 31.76
N ASP A 51 0.07 -9.07 31.09
CA ASP A 51 0.44 -10.45 30.81
C ASP A 51 1.22 -10.58 29.49
N GLY A 52 1.37 -9.48 28.75
CA GLY A 52 2.10 -9.40 27.48
C GLY A 52 1.26 -9.75 26.25
N ASN A 53 -0.07 -9.84 26.36
CA ASN A 53 -0.94 -10.05 25.22
C ASN A 53 -1.15 -8.75 24.44
N GLU A 54 -1.20 -8.84 23.11
CA GLU A 54 -1.41 -7.69 22.23
C GLU A 54 -2.85 -7.18 22.33
N THR A 55 -3.05 -6.01 22.94
CA THR A 55 -4.35 -5.35 23.03
C THR A 55 -4.61 -4.42 21.85
N PHE A 56 -3.54 -3.89 21.26
CA PHE A 56 -3.62 -3.06 20.07
C PHE A 56 -2.38 -3.25 19.19
N SER A 57 -2.58 -3.78 17.98
CA SER A 57 -1.48 -4.03 17.03
C SER A 57 -0.76 -2.78 16.54
N GLY A 58 -1.37 -1.60 16.66
CA GLY A 58 -0.89 -0.37 16.02
C GLY A 58 -1.08 -0.34 14.50
N LYS A 59 -1.49 -1.43 13.85
CA LYS A 59 -1.63 -1.51 12.39
C LYS A 59 -2.93 -0.87 11.92
N ILE A 60 -2.89 0.42 11.59
CA ILE A 60 -4.07 1.16 11.13
C ILE A 60 -4.41 0.76 9.69
N GLY A 61 -3.48 0.83 8.76
CA GLY A 61 -3.77 0.46 7.38
C GLY A 61 -2.65 0.76 6.40
N ILE A 62 -2.78 0.18 5.20
CA ILE A 62 -1.91 0.40 4.05
C ILE A 62 -2.82 0.74 2.87
N PHE A 63 -2.61 1.92 2.28
CA PHE A 63 -3.50 2.47 1.25
C PHE A 63 -2.74 2.65 -0.07
N PRO A 64 -3.02 1.85 -1.12
CA PRO A 64 -2.36 2.00 -2.41
C PRO A 64 -2.85 3.24 -3.15
N PHE A 65 -1.91 4.06 -3.64
CA PHE A 65 -2.22 5.15 -4.57
C PHE A 65 -2.57 4.57 -5.94
N THR A 66 -3.87 4.37 -6.15
CA THR A 66 -4.42 3.77 -7.37
C THR A 66 -5.60 4.57 -7.90
N CYS A 67 -5.82 4.49 -9.21
CA CYS A 67 -6.97 5.01 -9.92
C CYS A 67 -7.64 3.89 -10.71
N THR A 68 -8.96 3.93 -10.85
CA THR A 68 -9.68 3.05 -11.77
C THR A 68 -9.95 3.81 -13.06
N GLU A 69 -9.46 3.29 -14.17
CA GLU A 69 -9.62 3.90 -15.49
C GLU A 69 -10.15 2.87 -16.50
N PRO A 70 -11.00 3.26 -17.46
CA PRO A 70 -11.39 2.37 -18.53
C PRO A 70 -10.19 2.02 -19.43
N ALA A 71 -10.10 0.75 -19.82
CA ALA A 71 -9.08 0.27 -20.73
C ALA A 71 -9.17 1.00 -22.08
N LYS A 72 -8.10 1.74 -22.42
CA LYS A 72 -8.06 2.56 -23.66
C LYS A 72 -8.01 1.72 -24.95
N ARG A 73 -7.45 0.51 -24.87
CA ARG A 73 -7.28 -0.42 -26.00
C ARG A 73 -7.75 -1.82 -25.60
N THR A 74 -8.33 -2.53 -26.54
CA THR A 74 -8.58 -3.97 -26.42
C THR A 74 -7.24 -4.71 -26.41
N SER A 75 -7.12 -5.71 -25.55
CA SER A 75 -6.06 -6.71 -25.60
C SER A 75 -6.68 -8.10 -25.42
N ALA A 76 -5.89 -9.16 -25.65
CA ALA A 76 -6.34 -10.54 -25.48
C ALA A 76 -6.99 -10.81 -24.11
N ASN A 77 -6.54 -10.11 -23.07
CA ASN A 77 -7.00 -10.31 -21.69
C ASN A 77 -8.06 -9.30 -21.24
N ARG A 78 -8.39 -8.26 -22.05
CA ARG A 78 -9.39 -7.25 -21.67
C ARG A 78 -9.96 -6.48 -22.87
N PRO A 79 -11.29 -6.43 -23.04
CA PRO A 79 -11.95 -5.52 -23.96
C PRO A 79 -11.64 -4.04 -23.66
N ARG A 80 -11.76 -3.18 -24.68
CA ARG A 80 -11.77 -1.73 -24.49
C ARG A 80 -12.96 -1.35 -23.58
N GLY A 81 -12.73 -0.44 -22.65
CA GLY A 81 -13.76 0.04 -21.71
C GLY A 81 -13.82 -0.70 -20.37
N THR A 82 -13.20 -1.88 -20.24
CA THR A 82 -13.12 -2.57 -18.94
C THR A 82 -12.42 -1.68 -17.91
N MET A 83 -13.02 -1.49 -16.73
CA MET A 83 -12.44 -0.72 -15.64
C MET A 83 -11.21 -1.43 -15.08
N VAL A 84 -10.06 -0.77 -15.13
CA VAL A 84 -8.78 -1.33 -14.69
C VAL A 84 -8.18 -0.43 -13.63
N THR A 85 -7.74 -1.04 -12.53
CA THR A 85 -6.96 -0.37 -11.49
C THR A 85 -5.53 -0.17 -11.98
N LYS A 86 -5.07 1.08 -11.99
CA LYS A 86 -3.70 1.47 -12.29
C LYS A 86 -3.05 2.14 -11.09
N ALA A 87 -1.75 1.96 -10.98
CA ALA A 87 -0.94 2.68 -10.03
C ALA A 87 -0.81 4.15 -10.45
N MET A 88 -0.99 5.07 -9.52
CA MET A 88 -0.69 6.48 -9.76
C MET A 88 0.84 6.66 -9.83
N THR A 89 1.32 7.25 -10.91
CA THR A 89 2.76 7.47 -11.14
C THR A 89 3.29 8.72 -10.46
N SER A 90 2.40 9.66 -10.13
CA SER A 90 2.68 10.89 -9.40
C SER A 90 1.61 11.07 -8.33
N VAL A 91 2.03 11.48 -7.14
CA VAL A 91 1.15 11.81 -6.02
C VAL A 91 1.34 13.27 -5.73
N THR A 92 0.25 14.03 -5.82
CA THR A 92 0.20 15.45 -5.51
C THR A 92 -0.27 15.66 -4.08
N LYS A 93 -0.04 16.86 -3.54
CA LYS A 93 -0.50 17.26 -2.21
C LYS A 93 -2.02 17.05 -2.04
N GLU A 94 -2.80 17.30 -3.08
CA GLU A 94 -4.26 17.12 -3.06
C GLU A 94 -4.62 15.63 -2.93
N THR A 95 -3.92 14.76 -3.66
CA THR A 95 -4.13 13.31 -3.56
C THR A 95 -3.74 12.77 -2.19
N SER A 96 -2.59 13.18 -1.63
CA SER A 96 -2.20 12.78 -0.27
C SER A 96 -3.20 13.27 0.77
N ARG A 97 -3.65 14.54 0.68
CA ARG A 97 -4.69 15.08 1.56
C ARG A 97 -5.99 14.30 1.45
N ALA A 98 -6.43 13.96 0.23
CA ALA A 98 -7.65 13.19 0.01
C ALA A 98 -7.56 11.78 0.61
N TYR A 99 -6.40 11.12 0.52
CA TYR A 99 -6.18 9.82 1.15
C TYR A 99 -6.17 9.93 2.68
N LEU A 100 -5.55 10.97 3.24
CA LEU A 100 -5.58 11.22 4.68
C LEU A 100 -7.02 11.35 5.19
N VAL A 101 -7.80 12.24 4.56
CA VAL A 101 -9.17 12.55 4.98
C VAL A 101 -10.13 11.39 4.76
N ASN A 102 -10.09 10.74 3.59
CA ASN A 102 -11.11 9.77 3.19
C ASN A 102 -10.74 8.32 3.49
N LYS A 103 -9.47 8.03 3.81
CA LYS A 103 -8.99 6.64 4.05
C LYS A 103 -8.36 6.50 5.42
N VAL A 104 -7.35 7.33 5.74
CA VAL A 104 -6.57 7.17 6.97
C VAL A 104 -7.39 7.56 8.20
N LEU A 105 -8.01 8.75 8.23
CA LEU A 105 -8.79 9.19 9.39
C LEU A 105 -9.96 8.25 9.73
N PRO A 106 -10.75 7.75 8.76
CA PRO A 106 -11.75 6.73 9.03
C PRO A 106 -11.16 5.45 9.62
N ALA A 107 -10.06 4.94 9.06
CA ALA A 107 -9.41 3.74 9.55
C ALA A 107 -8.83 3.92 10.97
N ILE A 108 -8.33 5.11 11.30
CA ILE A 108 -7.95 5.46 12.67
C ILE A 108 -9.18 5.35 13.57
N LYS A 109 -10.28 6.04 13.25
CA LYS A 109 -11.50 6.03 14.08
C LYS A 109 -12.09 4.63 14.30
N GLU A 110 -11.98 3.76 13.31
CA GLU A 110 -12.47 2.38 13.38
C GLU A 110 -11.60 1.49 14.28
N LYS A 111 -10.28 1.63 14.18
CA LYS A 111 -9.31 0.74 14.86
C LYS A 111 -8.76 1.28 16.17
N TRP A 112 -9.00 2.54 16.48
CA TRP A 112 -8.44 3.15 17.68
C TRP A 112 -9.01 2.48 18.95
N PRO A 113 -8.18 2.24 19.98
CA PRO A 113 -8.66 1.70 21.25
C PRO A 113 -9.77 2.55 21.86
N LEU A 114 -10.80 1.90 22.40
CA LEU A 114 -11.95 2.57 23.02
C LEU A 114 -11.56 3.41 24.24
N GLU A 115 -10.54 2.96 24.97
CA GLU A 115 -10.01 3.63 26.17
C GLU A 115 -9.52 5.06 25.88
N ASP A 116 -9.08 5.32 24.64
CA ASP A 116 -8.49 6.60 24.22
C ASP A 116 -9.39 7.39 23.28
N ARG A 117 -10.68 7.08 23.22
CA ARG A 117 -11.57 7.70 22.22
C ARG A 117 -11.72 9.22 22.40
N GLU A 118 -11.56 9.70 23.63
CA GLU A 118 -11.62 11.12 24.00
C GLU A 118 -10.25 11.81 23.98
N SER A 119 -9.17 11.03 23.84
CA SER A 119 -7.81 11.54 23.83
C SER A 119 -7.46 12.12 22.46
N PRO A 120 -6.72 13.24 22.39
CA PRO A 120 -6.24 13.78 21.13
C PRO A 120 -5.28 12.79 20.44
N ILE A 121 -5.51 12.56 19.15
CA ILE A 121 -4.66 11.70 18.33
C ILE A 121 -3.67 12.57 17.55
N PHE A 122 -2.39 12.38 17.81
CA PHE A 122 -1.32 13.05 17.07
C PHE A 122 -0.89 12.23 15.86
N ILE A 123 -0.99 12.82 14.68
CA ILE A 123 -0.54 12.20 13.43
C ILE A 123 0.78 12.87 13.04
N GLN A 124 1.84 12.06 12.99
CA GLN A 124 3.15 12.50 12.53
C GLN A 124 3.31 12.22 11.03
N GLN A 125 3.85 13.21 10.31
CA GLN A 125 4.27 13.13 8.90
C GLN A 125 5.67 13.71 8.75
N ASP A 126 6.33 13.43 7.64
CA ASP A 126 7.52 14.17 7.23
C ASP A 126 7.15 15.52 6.60
N ASN A 127 8.16 16.32 6.26
CA ASN A 127 7.99 17.65 5.67
C ASN A 127 8.06 17.61 4.13
N ALA A 128 7.73 16.47 3.51
CA ALA A 128 7.85 16.26 2.07
C ALA A 128 6.87 17.10 1.24
#